data_AF-A0A101GMT3-F1
#
_entry.id   AF-A0A101GMT3-F1
#
_cell.length_a   1.000
_cell.length_b   1.000
_cell.length_c   1.000
_cell.angle_alpha   90.00
_cell.angle_beta   90.00
_cell.angle_gamma   90.00
#
_symmetry.space_group_name_H-M   'P 1'
#
loop_
_entity.id
_entity.type
_entity.pdbx_description
1 polymer ?
#
loop_
_entity_poly.entity_id
_entity_poly.type
_entity_poly.pdbx_seq_one_letter_code
_entity_poly.pdbx_strand_id
1 'polypeptide(L)'
;MLRLPEAHRDLFKKPFGSLYGSIGELLPRLEGRAVYAVGDVVTHNLLDAGIVPDIAIIDGYTMRIPCTRSPLLKARRLTAKNPPGTITDELVDAIDEVVKNPPGVIFVDGEEDLAVIPLVLAAPPGAAILYGQPREGVVLRLVDAPAKQEAASMLNVFVRERGMRQNPRPSQSINKSVNNILGISMDFEITRDVRNEVLNRRELTFTLTFDGPTPSRKSIQEKLAALQNKNENLLVLDLERTRFGKMELFGRARIYDDEESKKSTEREYLLKRGEPRAESEA
;
A
#
# COMPACT_ATOMS: atom_id res chain seq x y z
N MET A 1 -12.31 1.25 12.73
CA MET A 1 -11.07 0.46 12.69
C MET A 1 -10.92 -0.36 13.96
N LEU A 2 -10.33 -1.54 13.82
CA LEU A 2 -9.93 -2.41 14.92
C LEU A 2 -8.43 -2.27 15.12
N ARG A 3 -7.97 -2.14 16.38
CA ARG A 3 -6.56 -2.09 16.72
C ARG A 3 -6.19 -3.30 17.56
N LEU A 4 -5.06 -3.94 17.22
CA LEU A 4 -4.46 -4.99 18.02
C LEU A 4 -3.67 -4.38 19.18
N PRO A 5 -4.07 -4.60 20.45
CA PRO A 5 -3.30 -4.12 21.60
C PRO A 5 -1.92 -4.76 21.64
N GLU A 6 -0.92 -4.01 22.12
CA GLU A 6 0.47 -4.47 22.18
C GLU A 6 0.62 -5.76 23.00
N ALA A 7 -0.10 -5.87 24.11
CA ALA A 7 -0.14 -7.04 24.99
C ALA A 7 -0.61 -8.34 24.29
N HIS A 8 -1.28 -8.23 23.14
CA HIS A 8 -1.80 -9.37 22.39
C HIS A 8 -1.02 -9.68 21.12
N ARG A 9 0.00 -8.89 20.77
CA ARG A 9 0.81 -9.11 19.55
C ARG A 9 1.51 -10.47 19.53
N ASP A 10 1.90 -10.99 20.68
CA ASP A 10 2.55 -12.31 20.77
C ASP A 10 1.63 -13.46 20.32
N LEU A 11 0.30 -13.29 20.40
CA LEU A 11 -0.65 -14.28 19.90
C LEU A 11 -0.57 -14.43 18.37
N PHE A 12 -0.23 -13.35 17.66
CA PHE A 12 -0.16 -13.30 16.21
C PHE A 12 1.23 -13.66 15.66
N LYS A 13 2.20 -13.92 16.56
CA LYS A 13 3.47 -14.54 16.17
C LYS A 13 3.31 -16.04 15.89
N LYS A 14 2.28 -16.69 16.44
CA LYS A 14 2.01 -18.09 16.16
C LYS A 14 1.30 -18.20 14.80
N PRO A 15 1.66 -19.19 13.97
CA PRO A 15 1.00 -19.40 12.69
C PRO A 15 -0.49 -19.72 12.90
N PHE A 16 -1.35 -18.94 12.27
CA PHE A 16 -2.78 -19.17 12.15
C PHE A 16 -3.05 -20.12 10.98
N GLY A 17 -2.76 -21.40 11.19
CA GLY A 17 -2.88 -22.46 10.19
C GLY A 17 -1.73 -23.45 10.27
N SER A 18 -1.52 -24.20 9.20
CA SER A 18 -0.41 -25.15 9.10
C SER A 18 0.78 -24.50 8.43
N LEU A 19 1.94 -24.51 9.09
CA LEU A 19 3.20 -23.97 8.59
C LEU A 19 3.92 -25.00 7.71
N TYR A 20 4.48 -24.54 6.60
CA TYR A 20 5.27 -25.32 5.65
C TYR A 20 6.57 -24.60 5.31
N GLY A 21 7.60 -25.37 4.97
CA GLY A 21 8.92 -24.82 4.62
C GLY A 21 8.92 -24.13 3.26
N SER A 22 8.07 -24.58 2.33
CA SER A 22 8.04 -24.08 0.96
C SER A 22 6.66 -24.23 0.30
N ILE A 23 6.44 -23.47 -0.78
CA ILE A 23 5.23 -23.60 -1.61
C ILE A 23 5.16 -24.96 -2.32
N GLY A 24 6.30 -25.59 -2.61
CA GLY A 24 6.35 -26.92 -3.23
C GLY A 24 5.58 -27.99 -2.44
N GLU A 25 5.66 -27.93 -1.10
CA GLU A 25 4.94 -28.85 -0.19
C GLU A 25 3.43 -28.62 -0.20
N LEU A 26 3.00 -27.42 -0.60
CA LEU A 26 1.60 -27.00 -0.61
C LEU A 26 0.88 -27.38 -1.89
N LEU A 27 1.57 -27.55 -3.02
CA LEU A 27 0.95 -27.73 -4.35
C LEU A 27 -0.17 -28.78 -4.37
N PRO A 28 0.00 -30.00 -3.81
CA PRO A 28 -1.05 -31.02 -3.82
C PRO A 28 -2.30 -30.63 -3.01
N ARG A 29 -2.15 -29.70 -2.05
CA ARG A 29 -3.25 -29.22 -1.20
C ARG A 29 -4.04 -28.09 -1.85
N LEU A 30 -3.47 -27.41 -2.84
CA LEU A 30 -4.08 -26.29 -3.55
C LEU A 30 -4.90 -26.73 -4.76
N GLU A 31 -4.68 -27.95 -5.26
CA GLU A 31 -5.33 -28.46 -6.46
C GLU A 31 -6.87 -28.42 -6.36
N GLY A 32 -7.51 -27.81 -7.36
CA GLY A 32 -8.96 -27.67 -7.44
C GLY A 32 -9.60 -26.68 -6.46
N ARG A 33 -8.81 -25.88 -5.74
CA ARG A 33 -9.31 -24.89 -4.77
C ARG A 33 -9.13 -23.47 -5.28
N ALA A 34 -9.96 -22.56 -4.77
CA ALA A 34 -9.67 -21.13 -4.85
C ALA A 34 -8.46 -20.81 -3.98
N VAL A 35 -7.49 -20.08 -4.51
CA VAL A 35 -6.21 -19.78 -3.85
C VAL A 35 -6.10 -18.29 -3.60
N TYR A 36 -6.02 -17.90 -2.33
CA TYR A 36 -5.88 -16.50 -1.91
C TYR A 36 -4.53 -16.30 -1.23
N ALA A 37 -3.78 -15.28 -1.64
CA ALA A 37 -2.46 -14.97 -1.13
C ALA A 37 -2.47 -13.66 -0.34
N VAL A 38 -1.78 -13.63 0.80
CA VAL A 38 -1.50 -12.43 1.57
C VAL A 38 0.02 -12.28 1.69
N GLY A 39 0.52 -11.15 1.22
CA GLY A 39 1.94 -10.79 1.17
C GLY A 39 2.60 -11.06 -0.18
N ASP A 40 3.56 -10.21 -0.51
CA ASP A 40 4.24 -10.18 -1.80
C ASP A 40 5.09 -11.43 -2.05
N VAL A 41 5.84 -11.89 -1.05
CA VAL A 41 6.74 -13.05 -1.18
C VAL A 41 5.95 -14.31 -1.49
N VAL A 42 4.83 -14.53 -0.81
CA VAL A 42 3.97 -15.69 -1.05
C VAL A 42 3.32 -15.59 -2.42
N THR A 43 2.83 -14.40 -2.78
CA THR A 43 2.23 -14.15 -4.10
C THR A 43 3.24 -14.42 -5.22
N HIS A 44 4.48 -13.96 -5.07
CA HIS A 44 5.56 -14.20 -6.03
C HIS A 44 5.90 -15.69 -6.14
N ASN A 45 6.10 -16.36 -5.01
CA ASN A 45 6.45 -17.78 -5.00
C ASN A 45 5.33 -18.66 -5.62
N LEU A 46 4.06 -18.27 -5.46
CA LEU A 46 2.93 -18.96 -6.10
C LEU A 46 3.02 -18.82 -7.63
N LEU A 47 3.24 -17.60 -8.11
CA LEU A 47 3.38 -17.32 -9.54
C LEU A 47 4.57 -18.05 -10.15
N ASP A 48 5.70 -18.09 -9.46
CA ASP A 48 6.90 -18.81 -9.88
C ASP A 48 6.66 -20.33 -9.95
N ALA A 49 5.80 -20.87 -9.09
CA ALA A 49 5.33 -22.24 -9.13
C ALA A 49 4.22 -22.49 -10.18
N GLY A 50 3.86 -21.48 -10.98
CA GLY A 50 2.81 -21.58 -12.01
C GLY A 50 1.38 -21.50 -11.47
N ILE A 51 1.19 -21.17 -10.19
CA ILE A 51 -0.12 -20.97 -9.57
C ILE A 51 -0.46 -19.48 -9.58
N VAL A 52 -1.55 -19.13 -10.23
CA VAL A 52 -2.10 -17.77 -10.18
C VAL A 52 -3.15 -17.72 -9.07
N PRO A 53 -2.93 -16.94 -8.00
CA PRO A 53 -3.96 -16.79 -6.97
C PRO A 53 -5.18 -16.05 -7.54
N ASP A 54 -6.38 -16.44 -7.11
CA ASP A 54 -7.61 -15.74 -7.45
C ASP A 54 -7.65 -14.36 -6.77
N ILE A 55 -7.12 -14.27 -5.55
CA ILE A 55 -7.05 -13.04 -4.77
C ILE A 55 -5.63 -12.87 -4.24
N ALA A 56 -5.06 -11.68 -4.38
CA ALA A 56 -3.81 -11.32 -3.73
C ALA A 56 -3.98 -10.03 -2.91
N ILE A 57 -3.50 -10.02 -1.68
CA ILE A 57 -3.42 -8.83 -0.81
C ILE A 57 -1.95 -8.57 -0.58
N ILE A 58 -1.44 -7.43 -1.00
CA ILE A 58 0.00 -7.11 -0.97
C ILE A 58 0.22 -5.71 -0.43
N ASP A 59 1.32 -5.52 0.29
CA ASP A 59 1.77 -4.17 0.64
C ASP A 59 2.60 -3.59 -0.52
N GLY A 60 2.62 -2.27 -0.66
CA GLY A 60 3.40 -1.64 -1.72
C GLY A 60 4.94 -1.77 -1.56
N TYR A 61 5.43 -2.45 -0.51
CA TYR A 61 6.81 -2.40 -0.05
C TYR A 61 7.73 -3.32 -0.85
N THR A 62 7.21 -4.43 -1.38
CA THR A 62 8.02 -5.49 -2.01
C THR A 62 7.91 -5.51 -3.54
N MET A 63 7.53 -4.40 -4.18
CA MET A 63 7.59 -4.26 -5.65
C MET A 63 9.03 -4.08 -6.20
N ARG A 64 9.99 -4.86 -5.69
CA ARG A 64 11.27 -5.11 -6.38
C ARG A 64 11.11 -6.36 -7.27
N ILE A 65 10.54 -6.13 -8.48
CA ILE A 65 10.59 -7.00 -9.69
C ILE A 65 9.52 -8.13 -9.76
N PRO A 66 9.03 -8.53 -10.96
CA PRO A 66 8.20 -7.80 -11.91
C PRO A 66 6.80 -8.45 -12.00
N CYS A 67 5.78 -7.97 -11.29
CA CYS A 67 4.41 -8.37 -11.62
C CYS A 67 3.99 -7.90 -13.03
N THR A 68 4.84 -7.17 -13.78
CA THR A 68 4.63 -6.56 -15.11
C THR A 68 4.08 -7.51 -16.20
N ARG A 69 4.15 -8.84 -16.01
CA ARG A 69 3.62 -9.85 -16.94
C ARG A 69 2.71 -10.89 -16.28
N SER A 70 2.41 -10.77 -14.99
CA SER A 70 1.57 -11.74 -14.28
C SER A 70 0.10 -11.60 -14.72
N PRO A 71 -0.65 -12.71 -14.86
CA PRO A 71 -2.10 -12.69 -15.05
C PRO A 71 -2.83 -11.82 -14.01
N LEU A 72 -2.26 -11.65 -12.82
CA LEU A 72 -2.76 -10.77 -11.76
C LEU A 72 -2.86 -9.29 -12.18
N LEU A 73 -2.10 -8.82 -13.18
CA LEU A 73 -2.21 -7.44 -13.63
C LEU A 73 -3.49 -7.13 -14.39
N LYS A 74 -4.09 -8.15 -15.00
CA LYS A 74 -5.39 -8.05 -15.69
C LYS A 74 -6.55 -8.14 -14.69
N ALA A 75 -6.29 -8.62 -13.48
CA ALA A 75 -7.28 -8.71 -12.43
C ALA A 75 -7.67 -7.32 -11.93
N ARG A 76 -8.87 -7.25 -11.37
CA ARG A 76 -9.43 -6.02 -10.78
C ARG A 76 -8.54 -5.55 -9.63
N ARG A 77 -8.25 -4.25 -9.57
CA ARG A 77 -7.39 -3.65 -8.53
C ARG A 77 -8.21 -2.83 -7.56
N LEU A 78 -8.03 -3.12 -6.28
CA LEU A 78 -8.55 -2.36 -5.16
C LEU A 78 -7.38 -1.81 -4.33
N THR A 79 -7.65 -0.78 -3.55
CA THR A 79 -6.68 -0.17 -2.65
C THR A 79 -7.32 -0.03 -1.27
N ALA A 80 -6.54 -0.23 -0.21
CA ALA A 80 -6.99 0.00 1.15
C ALA A 80 -5.88 0.57 2.03
N LYS A 81 -6.18 1.57 2.85
CA LYS A 81 -5.26 2.01 3.91
C LYS A 81 -5.40 1.11 5.13
N ASN A 82 -4.30 0.55 5.62
CA ASN A 82 -4.29 -0.26 6.82
C ASN A 82 -3.05 0.00 7.68
N PRO A 83 -3.07 0.97 8.61
CA PRO A 83 -1.93 1.26 9.47
C PRO A 83 -1.42 0.04 10.24
N PRO A 84 -0.14 0.07 10.68
CA PRO A 84 0.45 -1.01 11.45
C PRO A 84 -0.37 -1.49 12.65
N GLY A 85 -0.52 -2.81 12.77
CA GLY A 85 -1.28 -3.44 13.85
C GLY A 85 -2.77 -3.09 13.88
N THR A 86 -3.37 -2.75 12.74
CA THR A 86 -4.82 -2.47 12.63
C THR A 86 -5.50 -3.34 11.57
N ILE A 87 -6.83 -3.39 11.66
CA ILE A 87 -7.73 -3.85 10.60
C ILE A 87 -8.73 -2.71 10.39
N THR A 88 -8.56 -1.95 9.32
CA THR A 88 -9.45 -0.83 8.98
C THR A 88 -10.75 -1.33 8.35
N ASP A 89 -11.80 -0.51 8.47
CA ASP A 89 -13.07 -0.81 7.78
C ASP A 89 -12.85 -0.78 6.25
N GLU A 90 -11.93 0.06 5.74
CA GLU A 90 -11.53 0.12 4.32
C GLU A 90 -10.89 -1.18 3.82
N LEU A 91 -10.01 -1.81 4.63
CA LEU A 91 -9.44 -3.11 4.30
C LEU A 91 -10.51 -4.20 4.26
N VAL A 92 -11.43 -4.20 5.23
CA VAL A 92 -12.54 -5.16 5.30
C VAL A 92 -13.47 -5.01 4.09
N ASP A 93 -13.85 -3.78 3.74
CA ASP A 93 -14.71 -3.50 2.58
C ASP A 93 -14.05 -3.96 1.28
N ALA A 94 -12.74 -3.73 1.12
CA ALA A 94 -11.99 -4.19 -0.04
C ALA A 94 -11.92 -5.72 -0.12
N ILE A 95 -11.76 -6.40 1.02
CA ILE A 95 -11.78 -7.87 1.12
C ILE A 95 -13.15 -8.42 0.72
N ASP A 96 -14.23 -7.87 1.26
CA ASP A 96 -15.58 -8.29 0.93
C ASP A 96 -15.88 -8.10 -0.57
N GLU A 97 -15.46 -6.97 -1.13
CA GLU A 97 -15.64 -6.64 -2.53
C GLU A 97 -14.87 -7.60 -3.45
N VAL A 98 -13.62 -7.92 -3.12
CA VAL A 98 -12.78 -8.81 -3.94
C VAL A 98 -13.22 -10.26 -3.85
N VAL A 99 -13.63 -10.74 -2.66
CA VAL A 99 -14.13 -12.11 -2.46
C VAL A 99 -15.47 -12.34 -3.16
N LYS A 100 -16.33 -11.31 -3.23
CA LYS A 100 -17.60 -11.40 -3.98
C LYS A 100 -17.39 -11.51 -5.50
N ASN A 101 -16.36 -10.85 -6.05
CA ASN A 101 -16.09 -10.86 -7.49
C ASN A 101 -14.60 -11.11 -7.78
N PRO A 102 -14.12 -12.36 -7.62
CA PRO A 102 -12.76 -12.75 -8.02
C PRO A 102 -12.63 -12.84 -9.55
N PRO A 103 -11.41 -12.73 -10.11
CA PRO A 103 -10.15 -12.52 -9.43
C PRO A 103 -9.83 -11.03 -9.15
N GLY A 104 -8.98 -10.75 -8.17
CA GLY A 104 -8.57 -9.38 -7.87
C GLY A 104 -7.34 -9.23 -6.98
N VAL A 105 -6.79 -8.02 -6.95
CA VAL A 105 -5.63 -7.67 -6.13
C VAL A 105 -5.96 -6.46 -5.27
N ILE A 106 -5.70 -6.56 -3.97
CA ILE A 106 -5.77 -5.44 -3.03
C ILE A 106 -4.35 -4.95 -2.76
N PHE A 107 -4.10 -3.67 -3.05
CA PHE A 107 -2.89 -2.98 -2.64
C PHE A 107 -3.13 -2.28 -1.31
N VAL A 108 -2.35 -2.66 -0.30
CA VAL A 108 -2.45 -2.10 1.04
C VAL A 108 -1.42 -0.98 1.23
N ASP A 109 -1.92 0.20 1.56
CA ASP A 109 -1.09 1.31 2.06
C ASP A 109 -0.96 1.15 3.59
N GLY A 110 0.10 0.46 4.01
CA GLY A 110 0.35 0.08 5.41
C GLY A 110 0.78 -1.37 5.52
N GLU A 111 0.24 -2.11 6.51
CA GLU A 111 0.54 -3.54 6.74
C GLU A 111 -0.62 -4.42 6.28
N GLU A 112 -0.32 -5.52 5.59
CA GLU A 112 -1.27 -6.54 5.13
C GLU A 112 -1.33 -7.77 6.04
N ASP A 113 -0.38 -7.96 6.96
CA ASP A 113 -0.23 -9.16 7.81
C ASP A 113 -1.55 -9.59 8.49
N LEU A 114 -2.30 -8.64 9.04
CA LEU A 114 -3.55 -8.90 9.75
C LEU A 114 -4.75 -9.13 8.82
N ALA A 115 -4.61 -8.90 7.51
CA ALA A 115 -5.68 -9.10 6.53
C ALA A 115 -6.10 -10.57 6.40
N VAL A 116 -5.26 -11.52 6.80
CA VAL A 116 -5.60 -12.95 6.83
C VAL A 116 -6.86 -13.23 7.65
N ILE A 117 -7.09 -12.48 8.73
CA ILE A 117 -8.20 -12.71 9.66
C ILE A 117 -9.56 -12.35 9.01
N PRO A 118 -9.79 -11.10 8.54
CA PRO A 118 -11.01 -10.78 7.81
C PRO A 118 -11.14 -11.58 6.51
N LEU A 119 -10.03 -11.93 5.85
CA LEU A 119 -10.06 -12.77 4.65
C LEU A 119 -10.61 -14.18 4.94
N VAL A 120 -10.19 -14.84 6.02
CA VAL A 120 -10.73 -16.15 6.43
C VAL A 120 -12.23 -16.08 6.71
N LEU A 121 -12.70 -14.97 7.30
CA LEU A 121 -14.12 -14.78 7.59
C LEU A 121 -14.95 -14.59 6.32
N ALA A 122 -14.46 -13.78 5.38
CA ALA A 122 -15.15 -13.47 4.13
C ALA A 122 -15.11 -14.63 3.12
N ALA A 123 -14.00 -15.39 3.07
CA ALA A 123 -13.77 -16.43 2.07
C ALA A 123 -14.82 -17.56 2.10
N PRO A 124 -15.14 -18.16 0.94
CA PRO A 124 -16.02 -19.32 0.88
C PRO A 124 -15.35 -20.57 1.49
N PRO A 125 -16.13 -21.52 2.05
CA PRO A 125 -15.59 -22.78 2.53
C PRO A 125 -14.82 -23.54 1.44
N GLY A 126 -13.70 -24.15 1.81
CA GLY A 126 -12.84 -24.91 0.91
C GLY A 126 -11.73 -24.09 0.24
N ALA A 127 -11.78 -22.75 0.31
CA ALA A 127 -10.71 -21.89 -0.17
C ALA A 127 -9.40 -22.11 0.62
N ALA A 128 -8.27 -21.92 -0.05
CA ALA A 128 -6.93 -22.02 0.52
C ALA A 128 -6.34 -20.61 0.65
N ILE A 129 -6.09 -20.17 1.88
CA ILE A 129 -5.44 -18.88 2.16
C ILE A 129 -3.98 -19.16 2.52
N LEU A 130 -3.06 -18.49 1.82
CA LEU A 130 -1.62 -18.59 2.07
C LEU A 130 -1.06 -17.24 2.48
N TYR A 131 -0.19 -17.24 3.47
CA TYR A 131 0.51 -16.04 3.90
C TYR A 131 1.88 -16.36 4.50
N GLY A 132 2.77 -15.37 4.52
CA GLY A 132 4.15 -15.55 4.98
C GLY A 132 4.24 -15.60 6.51
N GLN A 133 5.10 -16.46 7.03
CA GLN A 133 5.53 -16.44 8.42
C GLN A 133 7.01 -16.03 8.47
N PRO A 134 7.35 -14.84 9.01
CA PRO A 134 8.71 -14.31 8.99
C PRO A 134 9.74 -15.31 9.53
N ARG A 135 10.76 -15.63 8.72
CA ARG A 135 11.86 -16.56 9.04
C ARG A 135 11.46 -18.02 9.27
N GLU A 136 10.21 -18.39 9.03
CA GLU A 136 9.73 -19.77 9.27
C GLU A 136 9.20 -20.44 8.00
N GLY A 137 8.51 -19.72 7.11
CA GLY A 137 8.02 -20.27 5.85
C GLY A 137 6.67 -19.70 5.41
N VAL A 138 5.80 -20.57 4.89
CA VAL A 138 4.47 -20.21 4.38
C VAL A 138 3.41 -20.95 5.18
N VAL A 139 2.39 -20.23 5.63
CA VAL A 139 1.24 -20.80 6.33
C VAL A 139 0.13 -21.04 5.33
N LEU A 140 -0.49 -22.21 5.38
CA LEU A 140 -1.74 -22.54 4.71
C LEU A 140 -2.87 -22.60 5.74
N ARG A 141 -3.92 -21.83 5.51
CA ARG A 141 -5.22 -21.96 6.19
C ARG A 141 -6.30 -22.36 5.20
N LEU A 142 -6.82 -23.57 5.35
CA LEU A 142 -8.04 -23.98 4.66
C LEU A 142 -9.25 -23.36 5.36
N VAL A 143 -10.17 -22.81 4.58
CA VAL A 143 -11.37 -22.16 5.10
C VAL A 143 -12.43 -23.22 5.39
N ASP A 144 -12.64 -23.48 6.68
CA ASP A 144 -13.71 -24.32 7.21
C ASP A 144 -14.40 -23.63 8.39
N ALA A 145 -15.42 -24.28 8.98
CA ALA A 145 -16.13 -23.71 10.13
C ALA A 145 -15.19 -23.45 11.34
N PRO A 146 -14.30 -24.37 11.73
CA PRO A 146 -13.28 -24.10 12.76
C PRO A 146 -12.39 -22.89 12.44
N ALA A 147 -11.93 -22.73 11.20
CA ALA A 147 -11.13 -21.58 10.78
C ALA A 147 -11.87 -20.26 10.94
N LYS A 148 -13.15 -20.22 10.56
CA LYS A 148 -13.97 -19.02 10.76
C LYS A 148 -14.18 -18.72 12.25
N GLN A 149 -14.39 -19.74 13.07
CA GLN A 149 -14.54 -19.56 14.52
C GLN A 149 -13.25 -19.06 15.18
N GLU A 150 -12.10 -19.61 14.78
CA GLU A 150 -10.79 -19.19 15.27
C GLU A 150 -10.48 -17.75 14.84
N ALA A 151 -10.72 -17.40 13.57
CA ALA A 151 -10.58 -16.03 13.07
C ALA A 151 -11.49 -15.04 13.85
N ALA A 152 -12.75 -15.40 14.08
CA ALA A 152 -13.66 -14.59 14.89
C ALA A 152 -13.16 -14.41 16.33
N SER A 153 -12.56 -15.46 16.91
CA SER A 153 -11.97 -15.39 18.25
C SER A 153 -10.73 -14.50 18.28
N MET A 154 -9.90 -14.54 17.24
CA MET A 154 -8.77 -13.62 17.08
C MET A 154 -9.24 -12.16 16.95
N LEU A 155 -10.37 -11.90 16.28
CA LEU A 155 -10.94 -10.54 16.23
C LEU A 155 -11.41 -10.03 17.60
N ASN A 156 -11.83 -10.91 18.52
CA ASN A 156 -12.32 -10.49 19.84
C ASN A 156 -11.23 -9.85 20.72
N VAL A 157 -9.95 -10.08 20.43
CA VAL A 157 -8.85 -9.41 21.17
C VAL A 157 -8.57 -7.99 20.65
N PHE A 158 -9.17 -7.61 19.52
CA PHE A 158 -9.01 -6.26 18.98
C PHE A 158 -9.93 -5.30 19.72
N VAL A 159 -9.41 -4.10 19.97
CA VAL A 159 -10.20 -3.01 20.53
C VAL A 159 -10.76 -2.18 19.38
N ARG A 160 -12.08 -1.98 19.38
CA ARG A 160 -12.71 -1.04 18.45
C ARG A 160 -12.38 0.37 18.90
N GLU A 161 -11.40 0.96 18.24
CA GLU A 161 -11.24 2.40 18.26
C GLU A 161 -12.39 2.96 17.42
N ARG A 162 -13.42 3.52 18.09
CA ARG A 162 -14.25 4.52 17.43
C ARG A 162 -13.24 5.52 16.91
N GLY A 163 -13.16 5.66 15.58
CA GLY A 163 -12.28 6.63 14.98
C GLY A 163 -12.47 7.90 15.79
N MET A 164 -11.39 8.40 16.40
CA MET A 164 -11.39 9.78 16.83
C MET A 164 -11.99 10.51 15.62
N ARG A 165 -13.16 11.15 15.76
CA ARG A 165 -13.30 12.46 15.13
C ARG A 165 -12.00 13.10 15.52
N GLN A 166 -11.13 13.29 14.54
CA GLN A 166 -9.85 13.91 14.78
C GLN A 166 -10.20 15.23 15.46
N ASN A 167 -10.16 15.27 16.79
CA ASN A 167 -9.69 16.47 17.43
C ASN A 167 -8.29 16.55 16.85
N PRO A 168 -8.01 17.56 16.01
CA PRO A 168 -6.72 17.67 15.40
C PRO A 168 -5.73 17.71 16.57
N ARG A 169 -5.02 16.59 16.79
CA ARG A 169 -3.71 16.71 17.43
C ARG A 169 -3.00 17.69 16.53
N PRO A 170 -2.41 18.75 17.09
CA PRO A 170 -1.93 19.87 16.30
C PRO A 170 -1.13 19.27 15.16
N SER A 171 -1.72 19.35 13.96
CA SER A 171 -0.95 19.37 12.76
C SER A 171 0.15 20.35 13.11
N GLN A 172 1.40 19.93 13.00
CA GLN A 172 2.37 20.91 12.56
C GLN A 172 1.96 21.22 11.13
N SER A 173 0.88 22.02 11.01
CA SER A 173 0.60 22.88 9.91
C SER A 173 1.82 23.78 9.86
N ILE A 174 2.84 23.35 9.13
CA ILE A 174 3.75 24.31 8.54
C ILE A 174 2.93 24.95 7.42
N ASN A 175 1.94 25.77 7.80
CA ASN A 175 1.29 26.71 6.91
C ASN A 175 2.32 27.80 6.65
N LYS A 176 3.24 27.54 5.74
CA LYS A 176 3.91 28.62 5.02
C LYS A 176 3.11 28.86 3.76
N SER A 177 2.04 29.65 3.89
CA SER A 177 1.38 30.27 2.76
C SER A 177 2.37 31.18 2.06
N VAL A 178 2.99 30.69 1.00
CA VAL A 178 3.69 31.54 0.05
C VAL A 178 2.67 31.91 -1.01
N ASN A 179 2.12 33.12 -0.90
CA ASN A 179 1.31 33.71 -1.97
C ASN A 179 2.20 33.85 -3.20
N ASN A 180 1.90 33.11 -4.26
CA ASN A 180 2.47 33.39 -5.57
C ASN A 180 1.41 34.05 -6.45
N ILE A 181 1.89 35.08 -7.14
CA ILE A 181 1.18 36.00 -8.00
C ILE A 181 0.68 35.21 -9.21
N LEU A 182 -0.52 34.61 -9.14
CA LEU A 182 -1.34 34.07 -10.25
C LEU A 182 -2.54 33.26 -9.70
N GLY A 183 -3.36 33.83 -8.81
CA GLY A 183 -4.78 33.47 -8.60
C GLY A 183 -5.24 32.02 -8.38
N ILE A 184 -4.35 31.03 -8.26
CA ILE A 184 -4.68 29.60 -8.09
C ILE A 184 -4.13 29.14 -6.74
N SER A 185 -5.02 28.80 -5.81
CA SER A 185 -4.63 28.20 -4.54
C SER A 185 -4.14 26.77 -4.79
N MET A 186 -3.13 26.34 -4.01
CA MET A 186 -2.61 24.98 -4.02
C MET A 186 -2.23 24.65 -2.58
N ASP A 187 -2.97 23.81 -1.91
CA ASP A 187 -2.77 23.52 -0.50
C ASP A 187 -2.35 22.07 -0.33
N PHE A 188 -1.20 21.88 0.31
CA PHE A 188 -0.64 20.57 0.59
C PHE A 188 -0.99 20.17 2.01
N GLU A 189 -1.72 19.08 2.16
CA GLU A 189 -1.89 18.38 3.41
C GLU A 189 -0.90 17.20 3.45
N ILE A 190 0.17 17.33 4.22
CA ILE A 190 1.14 16.24 4.41
C ILE A 190 0.53 15.22 5.38
N THR A 191 0.25 14.02 4.88
CA THR A 191 -0.37 12.94 5.66
C THR A 191 0.66 11.98 6.24
N ARG A 192 1.86 11.93 5.67
CA ARG A 192 2.99 11.13 6.16
C ARG A 192 4.30 11.81 5.81
N ASP A 193 5.26 11.80 6.73
CA ASP A 193 6.62 12.28 6.54
C ASP A 193 7.57 11.36 7.29
N VAL A 194 8.34 10.56 6.55
CA VAL A 194 9.24 9.55 7.12
C VAL A 194 10.65 9.77 6.60
N ARG A 195 11.60 9.77 7.53
CA ARG A 195 13.02 9.82 7.22
C ARG A 195 13.56 8.42 6.92
N ASN A 196 14.30 8.29 5.83
CA ASN A 196 15.01 7.08 5.45
C ASN A 196 16.52 7.36 5.45
N GLU A 197 17.19 7.00 6.54
CA GLU A 197 18.63 7.24 6.73
C GLU A 197 19.50 6.37 5.81
N VAL A 198 19.00 5.20 5.39
CA VAL A 198 19.76 4.30 4.49
C VAL A 198 19.85 4.88 3.08
N LEU A 199 18.82 5.62 2.65
CA LEU A 199 18.74 6.21 1.31
C LEU A 199 18.92 7.74 1.30
N ASN A 200 19.33 8.33 2.44
CA ASN A 200 19.53 9.77 2.62
C ASN A 200 18.39 10.62 2.05
N ARG A 201 17.14 10.23 2.38
CA ARG A 201 15.95 10.91 1.86
C ARG A 201 14.82 10.98 2.89
N ARG A 202 13.93 11.95 2.69
CA ARG A 202 12.61 12.00 3.33
C ARG A 202 11.54 11.60 2.32
N GLU A 203 10.58 10.82 2.78
CA GLU A 203 9.47 10.32 2.00
C GLU A 203 8.17 10.94 2.53
N LEU A 204 7.54 11.76 1.68
CA LEU A 204 6.30 12.44 1.99
C LEU A 204 5.14 11.79 1.24
N THR A 205 4.01 11.64 1.91
CA THR A 205 2.70 11.43 1.29
C THR A 205 1.85 12.66 1.53
N PHE A 206 1.18 13.16 0.49
CA PHE A 206 0.38 14.36 0.59
C PHE A 206 -0.91 14.26 -0.22
N THR A 207 -1.91 15.00 0.27
CA THR A 207 -3.08 15.40 -0.50
C THR A 207 -2.86 16.83 -0.96
N LEU A 208 -3.05 17.11 -2.24
CA LEU A 208 -2.99 18.46 -2.79
C LEU A 208 -4.38 18.86 -3.29
N THR A 209 -4.94 19.90 -2.68
CA THR A 209 -6.16 20.57 -3.14
C THR A 209 -5.80 21.83 -3.90
N PHE A 210 -6.52 22.13 -4.99
CA PHE A 210 -6.18 23.27 -5.85
C PHE A 210 -7.41 23.89 -6.48
N ASP A 211 -7.37 25.18 -6.74
CA ASP A 211 -8.45 25.87 -7.44
C ASP A 211 -8.27 25.86 -8.98
N GLY A 212 -9.35 25.62 -9.72
CA GLY A 212 -9.35 25.64 -11.19
C GLY A 212 -8.71 24.41 -11.86
N PRO A 213 -7.92 24.59 -12.94
CA PRO A 213 -7.37 23.48 -13.72
C PRO A 213 -6.35 22.67 -12.92
N THR A 214 -6.22 21.38 -13.23
CA THR A 214 -5.21 20.51 -12.58
C THR A 214 -3.80 21.09 -12.73
N PRO A 215 -3.09 21.38 -11.62
CA PRO A 215 -1.76 21.93 -11.65
C PRO A 215 -0.79 21.06 -12.42
N SER A 216 0.15 21.70 -13.12
CA SER A 216 1.24 20.98 -13.76
C SER A 216 2.12 20.31 -12.72
N ARG A 217 2.72 19.17 -13.07
CA ARG A 217 3.68 18.48 -12.19
C ARG A 217 4.84 19.39 -11.78
N LYS A 218 5.31 20.26 -12.67
CA LYS A 218 6.37 21.22 -12.40
C LYS A 218 5.96 22.23 -11.32
N SER A 219 4.77 22.83 -11.44
CA SER A 219 4.27 23.77 -10.42
C SER A 219 4.04 23.12 -9.06
N ILE A 220 3.62 21.84 -9.04
CA ILE A 220 3.51 21.06 -7.80
C ILE A 220 4.89 20.85 -7.16
N GLN A 221 5.90 20.53 -7.97
CA GLN A 221 7.27 20.30 -7.53
C GLN A 221 7.90 21.57 -6.96
N GLU A 222 7.81 22.68 -7.69
CA GLU A 222 8.29 24.01 -7.27
C GLU A 222 7.70 24.41 -5.92
N LYS A 223 6.36 24.30 -5.78
CA LYS A 223 5.67 24.68 -4.54
C LYS A 223 6.03 23.76 -3.37
N LEU A 224 6.09 22.45 -3.58
CA LEU A 224 6.44 21.51 -2.52
C LEU A 224 7.91 21.65 -2.10
N ALA A 225 8.82 21.90 -3.04
CA ALA A 225 10.24 22.17 -2.76
C ALA A 225 10.41 23.43 -1.91
N ALA A 226 9.69 24.51 -2.26
CA ALA A 226 9.65 25.74 -1.47
C ALA A 226 9.11 25.52 -0.05
N LEU A 227 8.01 24.77 0.10
CA LEU A 227 7.43 24.41 1.41
C LEU A 227 8.42 23.63 2.30
N GLN A 228 9.22 22.76 1.68
CA GLN A 228 10.19 21.91 2.38
C GLN A 228 11.57 22.54 2.53
N ASN A 229 11.75 23.79 2.06
CA ASN A 229 13.02 24.53 2.06
C ASN A 229 14.16 23.72 1.42
N LYS A 230 13.87 23.08 0.28
CA LYS A 230 14.80 22.22 -0.46
C LYS A 230 14.80 22.62 -1.94
N ASN A 231 15.89 22.32 -2.63
CA ASN A 231 15.99 22.55 -4.07
C ASN A 231 15.07 21.56 -4.80
N GLU A 232 14.32 22.04 -5.81
CA GLU A 232 13.44 21.22 -6.64
C GLU A 232 14.17 20.06 -7.33
N ASN A 233 15.47 20.21 -7.62
CA ASN A 233 16.31 19.19 -8.22
C ASN A 233 16.59 18.01 -7.28
N LEU A 234 16.40 18.17 -5.97
CA LEU A 234 16.50 17.09 -4.98
C LEU A 234 15.16 16.42 -4.70
N LEU A 235 14.09 16.89 -5.35
CA LEU A 235 12.76 16.36 -5.18
C LEU A 235 12.40 15.45 -6.37
N VAL A 236 11.73 14.34 -6.09
CA VAL A 236 11.12 13.46 -7.09
C VAL A 236 9.66 13.24 -6.70
N LEU A 237 8.75 13.62 -7.59
CA LEU A 237 7.31 13.42 -7.39
C LEU A 237 6.83 12.09 -7.95
N ASP A 238 5.81 11.52 -7.34
CA ASP A 238 4.99 10.48 -7.92
C ASP A 238 3.53 10.88 -7.70
N LEU A 239 2.84 11.24 -8.78
CA LEU A 239 1.49 11.77 -8.72
C LEU A 239 0.53 10.69 -9.19
N GLU A 240 -0.49 10.41 -8.39
CA GLU A 240 -1.57 9.52 -8.80
C GLU A 240 -2.53 10.25 -9.73
N ARG A 241 -3.18 9.51 -10.64
CA ARG A 241 -4.14 10.11 -11.57
C ARG A 241 -5.35 10.63 -10.80
N THR A 242 -5.69 11.90 -11.01
CA THR A 242 -6.93 12.50 -10.52
C THR A 242 -8.15 11.73 -11.04
N ARG A 243 -9.17 11.53 -10.19
CA ARG A 243 -10.51 11.17 -10.68
C ARG A 243 -11.15 12.41 -11.31
N PHE A 244 -11.80 12.24 -12.45
CA PHE A 244 -12.44 13.34 -13.19
C PHE A 244 -13.43 14.10 -12.29
N GLY A 245 -13.34 15.43 -12.26
CA GLY A 245 -14.25 16.31 -11.51
C GLY A 245 -13.89 16.55 -10.03
N LYS A 246 -12.74 16.07 -9.53
CA LYS A 246 -12.23 16.42 -8.19
C LYS A 246 -11.02 17.34 -8.28
N MET A 247 -11.07 18.43 -7.53
CA MET A 247 -10.02 19.45 -7.38
C MET A 247 -8.99 19.03 -6.31
N GLU A 248 -8.61 17.76 -6.38
CA GLU A 248 -7.79 17.06 -5.38
C GLU A 248 -6.91 16.02 -6.08
N LEU A 249 -5.65 15.94 -5.69
CA LEU A 249 -4.73 14.88 -6.13
C LEU A 249 -3.95 14.31 -4.94
N PHE A 250 -3.65 13.03 -5.05
CA PHE A 250 -2.78 12.33 -4.10
C PHE A 250 -1.40 12.18 -4.71
N GLY A 251 -0.38 12.41 -3.90
CA GLY A 251 1.00 12.34 -4.36
C GLY A 251 1.96 11.85 -3.29
N ARG A 252 3.08 11.32 -3.77
CA ARG A 252 4.25 11.01 -2.97
C ARG A 252 5.42 11.87 -3.44
N ALA A 253 6.26 12.31 -2.52
CA ALA A 253 7.49 13.01 -2.82
C ALA A 253 8.67 12.36 -2.10
N ARG A 254 9.78 12.19 -2.82
CA ARG A 254 11.07 11.82 -2.23
C ARG A 254 11.96 13.03 -2.26
N ILE A 255 12.46 13.44 -1.11
CA ILE A 255 13.30 14.60 -0.92
C ILE A 255 14.67 14.11 -0.48
N TYR A 256 15.63 14.20 -1.38
CA TYR A 256 16.99 13.75 -1.15
C TYR A 256 17.81 14.80 -0.41
N ASP A 257 18.82 14.34 0.32
CA ASP A 257 19.79 15.24 0.95
C ASP A 257 20.76 15.83 -0.09
N ASP A 258 21.12 15.03 -1.09
CA ASP A 258 22.11 15.36 -2.12
C ASP A 258 21.77 14.69 -3.48
N GLU A 259 22.41 15.17 -4.55
CA GLU A 259 22.16 14.66 -5.91
C GLU A 259 22.71 13.26 -6.16
N GLU A 260 23.73 12.83 -5.43
CA GLU A 260 24.39 11.53 -5.60
C GLU A 260 23.47 10.42 -5.09
N SER A 261 22.87 10.61 -3.91
CA SER A 261 21.83 9.77 -3.33
C SER A 261 20.60 9.67 -4.24
N LYS A 262 20.23 10.78 -4.91
CA LYS A 262 19.14 10.78 -5.91
C LYS A 262 19.50 9.94 -7.14
N LYS A 263 20.67 10.16 -7.74
CA LYS A 263 21.11 9.47 -8.98
C LYS A 263 21.34 7.97 -8.78
N SER A 264 21.86 7.56 -7.62
CA SER A 264 22.14 6.16 -7.30
C SER A 264 20.90 5.34 -6.98
N THR A 265 19.80 5.97 -6.55
CA THR A 265 18.59 5.27 -6.10
C THR A 265 17.40 5.38 -7.05
N GLU A 266 17.36 6.39 -7.92
CA GLU A 266 16.25 6.60 -8.86
C GLU A 266 16.57 6.07 -10.27
N ARG A 267 15.55 5.51 -10.93
CA ARG A 267 15.70 5.01 -12.30
C ARG A 267 15.85 6.19 -13.27
N GLU A 268 16.69 6.05 -14.30
CA GLU A 268 16.95 7.11 -15.29
C GLU A 268 15.67 7.73 -15.91
N TYR A 269 14.63 6.93 -16.14
CA TYR A 269 13.38 7.44 -16.72
C TYR A 269 12.57 8.32 -15.76
N LEU A 270 12.76 8.21 -14.43
CA LEU A 270 12.14 9.09 -13.43
C LEU A 270 12.92 10.40 -13.29
N LEU A 271 14.24 10.37 -13.52
CA LEU A 271 15.09 11.56 -13.58
C LEU A 271 14.72 12.47 -14.77
N LYS A 272 14.42 11.86 -15.92
CA LYS A 272 13.99 12.55 -17.15
C LYS A 272 12.53 13.02 -17.13
N ARG A 273 11.75 12.68 -16.10
CA ARG A 273 10.29 12.93 -16.05
C ARG A 273 9.98 14.24 -15.32
N GLY A 274 10.24 15.34 -16.03
CA GLY A 274 10.12 16.71 -15.54
C GLY A 274 10.93 17.70 -16.37
N GLU A 275 11.88 17.20 -17.17
CA GLU A 275 12.53 17.99 -18.21
C GLU A 275 11.50 18.37 -19.30
N PRO A 276 11.53 19.61 -19.83
CA PRO A 276 10.74 19.94 -21.01
C PRO A 276 11.09 18.95 -22.12
N ARG A 277 10.08 18.45 -22.85
CA ARG A 277 10.34 17.71 -24.08
C ARG A 277 11.23 18.62 -24.94
N ALA A 278 12.43 18.15 -25.28
CA ALA A 278 13.21 18.79 -26.32
C ALA A 278 12.29 18.91 -27.55
N GLU A 279 12.05 20.14 -27.97
CA GLU A 279 11.36 20.42 -29.22
C GLU A 279 12.12 19.67 -30.31
N SER A 280 11.45 18.68 -30.91
CA SER A 280 11.91 18.14 -32.18
C SER A 280 11.77 19.26 -33.19
N GLU A 281 12.88 19.90 -33.51
CA GLU A 281 13.01 20.83 -34.63
C GLU A 281 12.42 20.17 -35.89
N ALA A 282 11.49 20.89 -36.51
CA ALA A 282 10.96 20.62 -37.85
C ALA A 282 11.73 21.44 -38.89
#